data_AF-A0A6G1KIN8-F1
#
_entry.id   AF-A0A6G1KIN8-F1
#
_cell.length_a   1.000
_cell.length_b   1.000
_cell.length_c   1.000
_cell.angle_alpha   90.00
_cell.angle_beta   90.00
_cell.angle_gamma   90.00
#
_symmetry.space_group_name_H-M   'P 1'
#
loop_
_entity.id
_entity.type
_entity.pdbx_description
1 polymer ?
#
loop_
_entity_poly.entity_id
_entity_poly.type
_entity_poly.pdbx_seq_one_letter_code
_entity_poly.pdbx_strand_id
1 'polypeptide(L)'
;MAASQTKPQFVHQAYWEAQFISAEVIDKITVSNLSVTVNAGVDAWGRPKEQRALVTVALTLGKTFKSAAAADSLDASTVHYGLLAKEIRRSIDSDRNPGHLSTGGLAIGIHDCAIKTSDKAPLAAVEVDIFYPKASMLGDGVGFRYNVALPTQLSSMELYLRNIRIPCIIGINSNERQQKQPLVVNLWLENTNIGRADDYTKIETLIVEAISNSSFETLESLSTMVMQELREKFFTESDDESYIRIRFEKPMAVPFADAPAIEIFRRARA
;
A
#
# COMPACT_ATOMS: atom_id res chain seq x y z
N MET A 1 25.73 27.83 -3.39
CA MET A 1 25.92 26.37 -3.34
C MET A 1 24.57 25.71 -3.56
N ALA A 2 24.32 25.23 -4.78
CA ALA A 2 23.07 24.56 -5.09
C ALA A 2 23.06 23.20 -4.37
N ALA A 3 22.05 22.98 -3.52
CA ALA A 3 21.79 21.66 -2.96
C ALA A 3 21.60 20.70 -4.15
N SER A 4 22.50 19.73 -4.27
CA SER A 4 22.32 18.59 -5.17
C SER A 4 20.99 17.95 -4.78
N GLN A 5 19.95 18.15 -5.59
CA GLN A 5 18.69 17.43 -5.44
C GLN A 5 18.99 15.97 -5.75
N THR A 6 19.35 15.22 -4.72
CA THR A 6 19.51 13.78 -4.77
C THR A 6 18.14 13.23 -5.11
N LYS A 7 18.02 12.57 -6.28
CA LYS A 7 16.78 11.90 -6.68
C LYS A 7 16.35 10.99 -5.52
N PRO A 8 15.08 11.01 -5.08
CA PRO A 8 14.64 10.19 -3.96
C PRO A 8 14.97 8.72 -4.24
N GLN A 9 15.68 8.10 -3.29
CA GLN A 9 16.05 6.70 -3.38
C GLN A 9 14.88 5.86 -2.87
N PHE A 10 14.26 5.12 -3.79
CA PHE A 10 13.18 4.18 -3.47
C PHE A 10 13.76 2.80 -3.17
N VAL A 11 13.27 2.19 -2.10
CA VAL A 11 13.68 0.87 -1.62
C VAL A 11 12.47 0.04 -1.24
N HIS A 12 12.65 -1.27 -1.23
CA HIS A 12 11.62 -2.23 -0.81
C HIS A 12 11.21 -1.96 0.63
N GLN A 13 9.94 -2.17 0.92
CA GLN A 13 9.32 -1.88 2.21
C GLN A 13 10.08 -2.53 3.37
N ALA A 14 10.47 -3.80 3.23
CA ALA A 14 11.23 -4.50 4.26
C ALA A 14 12.62 -3.87 4.52
N TYR A 15 13.29 -3.37 3.47
CA TYR A 15 14.57 -2.67 3.64
C TYR A 15 14.37 -1.30 4.31
N TRP A 16 13.30 -0.59 3.93
CA TRP A 16 12.92 0.66 4.58
C TRP A 16 12.61 0.45 6.07
N GLU A 17 11.85 -0.58 6.43
CA GLU A 17 11.56 -0.90 7.84
C GLU A 17 12.84 -1.29 8.61
N ALA A 18 13.73 -2.05 7.97
CA ALA A 18 14.96 -2.53 8.58
C ALA A 18 15.90 -1.40 9.06
N GLN A 19 15.83 -0.22 8.45
CA GLN A 19 16.65 0.93 8.87
C GLN A 19 16.36 1.39 10.31
N PHE A 20 15.18 1.05 10.85
CA PHE A 20 14.78 1.39 12.21
C PHE A 20 15.09 0.28 13.23
N ILE A 21 15.58 -0.88 12.81
CA ILE A 21 15.94 -1.99 13.71
C ILE A 21 17.08 -1.60 14.66
N SER A 22 18.03 -0.81 14.17
CA SER A 22 19.15 -0.29 14.97
C SER A 22 18.84 1.03 15.66
N ALA A 23 17.65 1.60 15.47
CA ALA A 23 17.28 2.85 16.10
C ALA A 23 16.99 2.63 17.60
N GLU A 24 17.61 3.42 18.46
CA GLU A 24 17.40 3.35 19.92
C GLU A 24 15.99 3.78 20.34
N VAL A 25 15.30 4.55 19.50
CA VAL A 25 13.98 5.12 19.78
C VAL A 25 13.10 5.07 18.53
N ILE A 26 11.91 4.51 18.67
CA ILE A 26 10.90 4.36 17.60
C ILE A 26 9.49 4.74 18.07
N ASP A 27 9.40 5.66 19.04
CA ASP A 27 8.12 6.18 19.52
C ASP A 27 7.29 6.69 18.34
N LYS A 28 6.06 6.19 18.21
CA LYS A 28 5.20 6.44 17.05
C LYS A 28 3.86 7.04 17.47
N ILE A 29 3.44 8.08 16.75
CA ILE A 29 2.11 8.67 16.87
C ILE A 29 1.34 8.32 15.61
N THR A 30 0.13 7.79 15.74
CA THR A 30 -0.65 7.33 14.59
C THR A 30 -2.09 7.83 14.63
N VAL A 31 -2.56 8.33 13.50
CA VAL A 31 -3.98 8.55 13.22
C VAL A 31 -4.40 7.47 12.24
N SER A 32 -5.14 6.46 12.70
CA SER A 32 -5.52 5.30 11.88
C SER A 32 -6.90 5.47 11.25
N ASN A 33 -7.01 5.10 9.98
CA ASN A 33 -8.27 5.00 9.23
C ASN A 33 -9.17 6.24 9.33
N LEU A 34 -8.58 7.43 9.24
CA LEU A 34 -9.31 8.69 9.16
C LEU A 34 -10.20 8.67 7.92
N SER A 35 -11.52 8.61 8.14
CA SER A 35 -12.50 8.54 7.06
C SER A 35 -12.70 9.91 6.42
N VAL A 36 -12.41 9.99 5.13
CA VAL A 36 -12.48 11.20 4.32
C VAL A 36 -13.15 10.93 2.97
N THR A 37 -13.58 12.01 2.31
CA THR A 37 -14.04 11.98 0.93
C THR A 37 -12.99 12.68 0.09
N VAL A 38 -12.45 12.00 -0.92
CA VAL A 38 -11.36 12.48 -1.76
C VAL A 38 -11.79 12.57 -3.21
N ASN A 39 -11.27 13.57 -3.93
CA ASN A 39 -11.34 13.63 -5.38
C ASN A 39 -10.02 13.09 -5.97
N ALA A 40 -9.73 11.82 -5.69
CA ALA A 40 -8.49 11.16 -6.08
C ALA A 40 -8.68 9.68 -6.39
N GLY A 41 -7.82 9.17 -7.26
CA GLY A 41 -7.82 7.78 -7.70
C GLY A 41 -9.10 7.34 -8.42
N VAL A 42 -9.13 6.10 -8.88
CA VAL A 42 -10.26 5.57 -9.66
C VAL A 42 -11.17 4.66 -8.84
N ASP A 43 -12.44 4.57 -9.21
CA ASP A 43 -13.34 3.56 -8.65
C ASP A 43 -13.04 2.15 -9.21
N ALA A 44 -13.77 1.12 -8.77
CA ALA A 44 -13.60 -0.26 -9.25
C ALA A 44 -13.82 -0.45 -10.77
N TRP A 45 -14.35 0.56 -11.48
CA TRP A 45 -14.53 0.55 -12.93
C TRP A 45 -13.48 1.39 -13.66
N GLY A 46 -12.47 1.90 -12.96
CA GLY A 46 -11.40 2.72 -13.54
C GLY A 46 -11.80 4.16 -13.82
N ARG A 47 -12.92 4.64 -13.25
CA ARG A 47 -13.41 6.01 -13.49
C ARG A 47 -12.86 6.95 -12.42
N PRO A 48 -12.30 8.12 -12.80
CA PRO A 48 -11.96 9.16 -11.84
C PRO A 48 -13.24 9.68 -11.20
N LYS A 49 -13.41 9.42 -9.90
CA LYS A 49 -14.63 9.75 -9.18
C LYS A 49 -14.33 10.14 -7.75
N GLU A 50 -15.10 11.10 -7.23
CA GLU A 50 -15.11 11.36 -5.79
C GLU A 50 -15.54 10.10 -5.01
N GLN A 51 -14.73 9.70 -4.04
CA GLN A 51 -14.93 8.46 -3.30
C GLN A 51 -14.47 8.56 -1.85
N ARG A 52 -14.96 7.62 -1.03
CA ARG A 52 -14.53 7.49 0.37
C ARG A 52 -13.18 6.81 0.44
N ALA A 53 -12.26 7.39 1.20
CA ALA A 53 -10.97 6.80 1.54
C ALA A 53 -10.80 6.71 3.07
N LEU A 54 -9.98 5.76 3.49
CA LEU A 54 -9.44 5.66 4.84
C LEU A 54 -7.98 6.05 4.77
N VAL A 55 -7.59 7.12 5.47
CA VAL A 55 -6.22 7.60 5.51
C VAL A 55 -5.61 7.25 6.86
N THR A 56 -4.49 6.54 6.85
CA THR A 56 -3.65 6.33 8.03
C THR A 56 -2.37 7.13 7.88
N VAL A 57 -2.02 7.91 8.90
CA VAL A 57 -0.74 8.60 8.98
C VAL A 57 -0.04 8.20 10.27
N ALA A 58 1.20 7.73 10.16
CA ALA A 58 2.06 7.45 11.28
C ALA A 58 3.32 8.32 11.24
N LEU A 59 3.67 8.87 12.40
CA LEU A 59 4.84 9.72 12.60
C LEU A 59 5.75 9.01 13.59
N THR A 60 6.92 8.59 13.12
CA THR A 60 7.98 8.08 14.00
C THR A 60 8.78 9.27 14.48
N LEU A 61 8.86 9.46 15.80
CA LEU A 61 9.58 10.57 16.41
C LEU A 61 11.08 10.30 16.39
N GLY A 62 11.88 11.33 16.11
CA GLY A 62 13.34 11.25 16.20
C GLY A 62 13.88 11.26 17.63
N LYS A 63 13.02 11.52 18.62
CA LYS A 63 13.30 11.46 20.05
C LYS A 63 12.06 10.94 20.78
N THR A 64 12.25 10.37 21.96
CA THR A 64 11.11 9.91 22.76
C THR A 64 10.27 11.09 23.22
N PHE A 65 8.96 10.90 23.39
CA PHE A 65 8.06 11.91 23.97
C PHE A 65 8.20 12.07 25.50
N LYS A 66 9.39 11.78 26.07
CA LYS A 66 9.64 11.73 27.52
C LYS A 66 9.30 13.03 28.24
N SER A 67 9.58 14.20 27.66
CA SER A 67 9.29 15.47 28.32
C SER A 67 7.79 15.75 28.35
N ALA A 68 7.08 15.49 27.25
CA ALA A 68 5.62 15.57 27.21
C ALA A 68 4.97 14.64 28.25
N ALA A 69 5.46 13.41 28.36
CA ALA A 69 4.98 12.44 29.34
C ALA A 69 5.26 12.86 30.79
N ALA A 70 6.45 13.39 31.07
CA ALA A 70 6.82 13.83 32.42
C ALA A 70 6.05 15.09 32.86
N ALA A 71 5.77 16.00 31.92
CA ALA A 71 5.05 17.24 32.19
C ALA A 71 3.53 17.11 32.07
N ASP A 72 3.02 15.95 31.65
CA ASP A 72 1.61 15.71 31.28
C ASP A 72 1.06 16.85 30.39
N SER A 73 1.85 17.23 29.37
CA SER A 73 1.52 18.37 28.51
C SER A 73 2.03 18.18 27.08
N LEU A 74 1.38 18.85 26.14
CA LEU A 74 1.78 18.85 24.73
C LEU A 74 2.90 19.89 24.52
N ASP A 75 4.14 19.42 24.58
CA ASP A 75 5.33 20.21 24.29
C ASP A 75 5.93 19.87 22.91
N ALA A 76 7.14 20.37 22.62
CA ALA A 76 7.83 20.13 21.35
C ALA A 76 8.37 18.70 21.17
N SER A 77 8.25 17.81 22.16
CA SER A 77 8.69 16.41 22.07
C SER A 77 7.61 15.47 21.51
N THR A 78 6.40 15.97 21.25
CA THR A 78 5.26 15.18 20.78
C THR A 78 4.46 15.90 19.69
N VAL A 79 3.56 15.17 19.02
CA VAL A 79 2.67 15.70 18.00
C VAL A 79 1.23 15.58 18.46
N HIS A 80 0.47 16.67 18.37
CA HIS A 80 -0.96 16.65 18.67
C HIS A 80 -1.73 15.92 17.56
N TYR A 81 -2.08 14.65 17.79
CA TYR A 81 -2.80 13.83 16.81
C TYR A 81 -4.17 14.41 16.38
N GLY A 82 -4.89 15.09 17.28
CA GLY A 82 -6.12 15.81 16.94
C GLY A 82 -5.93 16.99 15.97
N LEU A 83 -4.86 17.78 16.13
CA LEU A 83 -4.50 18.83 15.19
C LEU A 83 -4.05 18.23 13.85
N LEU A 84 -3.22 17.19 13.89
CA LEU A 84 -2.80 16.44 12.70
C LEU A 84 -4.00 15.94 11.88
N ALA A 85 -4.96 15.27 12.52
CA ALA A 85 -6.16 14.78 11.86
C ALA A 85 -6.98 15.92 11.24
N LYS A 86 -7.11 17.05 11.94
CA LYS A 86 -7.84 18.23 11.46
C LYS A 86 -7.18 18.86 10.23
N GLU A 87 -5.85 19.02 10.26
CA GLU A 87 -5.10 19.62 9.16
C GLU A 87 -5.07 18.71 7.92
N ILE A 88 -4.91 17.39 8.09
CA ILE A 88 -5.01 16.43 6.98
C ILE A 88 -6.38 16.54 6.31
N ARG A 89 -7.47 16.54 7.10
CA ARG A 89 -8.83 16.68 6.56
C ARG A 89 -9.01 17.99 5.80
N ARG A 90 -8.51 19.09 6.35
CA ARG A 90 -8.56 20.41 5.73
C ARG A 90 -7.78 20.46 4.42
N SER A 91 -6.61 19.83 4.37
CA SER A 91 -5.80 19.71 3.14
C SER A 91 -6.59 18.99 2.06
N ILE A 92 -7.12 17.80 2.39
CA ILE A 92 -7.90 16.97 1.47
C ILE A 92 -9.14 17.71 0.96
N ASP A 93 -9.87 18.40 1.84
CA ASP A 93 -11.04 19.19 1.46
C ASP A 93 -10.69 20.36 0.54
N SER A 94 -9.50 20.96 0.70
CA SER A 94 -9.00 22.05 -0.15
C SER A 94 -8.58 21.54 -1.53
N ASP A 95 -7.99 20.35 -1.58
CA ASP A 95 -7.52 19.69 -2.81
C ASP A 95 -8.66 19.20 -3.72
N ARG A 96 -9.92 19.23 -3.26
CA ARG A 96 -11.09 18.86 -4.07
C ARG A 96 -11.33 19.82 -5.25
N ASN A 97 -10.66 20.97 -5.30
CA ASN A 97 -10.88 22.00 -6.31
C ASN A 97 -9.53 22.53 -6.86
N PRO A 98 -9.20 22.42 -8.17
CA PRO A 98 -10.08 22.11 -9.30
C PRO A 98 -9.81 20.76 -10.01
N GLY A 99 -8.90 19.91 -9.53
CA GLY A 99 -8.44 18.73 -10.26
C GLY A 99 -8.69 17.40 -9.53
N HIS A 100 -8.88 16.33 -10.31
CA HIS A 100 -8.86 14.97 -9.78
C HIS A 100 -7.41 14.51 -9.61
N LEU A 101 -6.98 14.23 -8.38
CA LEU A 101 -5.60 13.88 -8.08
C LEU A 101 -5.32 12.40 -8.37
N SER A 102 -4.06 12.08 -8.69
CA SER A 102 -3.61 10.69 -8.57
C SER A 102 -3.50 10.29 -7.10
N THR A 103 -3.64 9.00 -6.80
CA THR A 103 -3.43 8.51 -5.43
C THR A 103 -2.03 8.83 -4.91
N GLY A 104 -1.02 8.76 -5.78
CA GLY A 104 0.36 9.15 -5.45
C GLY A 104 0.48 10.64 -5.11
N GLY A 105 -0.20 11.53 -5.87
CA GLY A 105 -0.24 12.96 -5.58
C GLY A 105 -0.94 13.28 -4.25
N LEU A 106 -2.05 12.60 -3.96
CA LEU A 106 -2.73 12.70 -2.67
C LEU A 106 -1.82 12.24 -1.51
N ALA A 107 -1.08 11.14 -1.68
CA ALA A 107 -0.15 10.64 -0.67
C ALA A 107 0.97 11.65 -0.35
N ILE A 108 1.56 12.26 -1.39
CA ILE A 108 2.57 13.33 -1.22
C ILE A 108 1.96 14.54 -0.50
N GLY A 109 0.76 14.98 -0.90
CA GLY A 109 0.09 16.11 -0.26
C GLY A 109 -0.17 15.88 1.24
N ILE A 110 -0.63 14.68 1.61
CA ILE A 110 -0.85 14.28 3.00
C ILE A 110 0.48 14.21 3.76
N HIS A 111 1.53 13.65 3.16
CA HIS A 111 2.87 13.61 3.73
C HIS A 111 3.39 15.03 4.06
N ASP A 112 3.31 15.95 3.10
CA ASP A 112 3.78 17.33 3.28
C ASP A 112 2.95 18.08 4.33
N CYS A 113 1.64 17.82 4.39
CA CYS A 113 0.77 18.33 5.44
C CYS A 113 1.18 17.82 6.83
N ALA A 114 1.51 16.53 6.93
CA ALA A 114 1.91 15.91 8.17
C ALA A 114 3.25 16.46 8.70
N ILE A 115 4.24 16.67 7.81
CA ILE A 115 5.51 17.33 8.15
C ILE A 115 5.25 18.75 8.67
N LYS A 116 4.48 19.57 7.94
CA LYS A 116 4.17 20.95 8.33
C LYS A 116 3.45 21.04 9.67
N THR A 117 2.55 20.09 9.94
CA THR A 117 1.81 20.06 11.22
C THR A 117 2.70 19.65 12.39
N SER A 118 3.77 18.92 12.11
CA SER A 118 4.70 18.38 13.11
C SER A 118 5.93 19.26 13.34
N ASP A 119 5.98 20.48 12.79
CA ASP A 119 7.14 21.39 12.70
C ASP A 119 7.98 21.54 13.99
N LYS A 120 7.38 21.32 15.17
CA LYS A 120 8.09 21.43 16.46
C LYS A 120 8.75 20.13 16.92
N ALA A 121 8.26 18.98 16.47
CA ALA A 121 8.74 17.67 16.88
C ALA A 121 9.72 17.08 15.86
N PRO A 122 10.93 16.66 16.27
CA PRO A 122 11.83 15.99 15.37
C PRO A 122 11.23 14.65 14.93
N LEU A 123 11.20 14.39 13.63
CA LEU A 123 10.67 13.16 13.05
C LEU A 123 11.81 12.31 12.47
N ALA A 124 11.70 10.99 12.65
CA ALA A 124 12.53 9.98 12.01
C ALA A 124 11.85 9.35 10.80
N ALA A 125 10.51 9.36 10.73
CA ALA A 125 9.78 8.92 9.55
C ALA A 125 8.34 9.46 9.51
N VAL A 126 7.81 9.52 8.29
CA VAL A 126 6.39 9.76 7.99
C VAL A 126 5.89 8.63 7.10
N GLU A 127 4.82 7.97 7.52
CA GLU A 127 4.17 6.89 6.78
C GLU A 127 2.73 7.30 6.47
N VAL A 128 2.34 7.18 5.20
CA VAL A 128 0.99 7.48 4.71
C VAL A 128 0.43 6.23 4.04
N ASP A 129 -0.73 5.76 4.48
CA ASP A 129 -1.49 4.66 3.84
C ASP A 129 -2.88 5.19 3.47
N ILE A 130 -3.19 5.18 2.17
CA ILE A 130 -4.51 5.52 1.63
C ILE A 130 -5.19 4.24 1.21
N PHE A 131 -6.34 3.93 1.78
CA PHE A 131 -7.13 2.76 1.44
C PHE A 131 -8.52 3.14 0.91
N TYR A 132 -8.89 2.57 -0.23
CA TYR A 132 -10.18 2.71 -0.89
C TYR A 132 -10.98 1.41 -0.75
N PRO A 133 -11.96 1.33 0.17
CA PRO A 133 -12.72 0.09 0.43
C PRO A 133 -13.63 -0.35 -0.73
N LYS A 134 -13.77 0.46 -1.77
CA LYS A 134 -14.67 0.23 -2.92
C LYS A 134 -13.96 0.37 -4.27
N ALA A 135 -12.63 0.41 -4.27
CA ALA A 135 -11.82 0.49 -5.49
C ALA A 135 -11.48 -0.87 -6.10
N SER A 136 -11.75 -1.97 -5.40
CA SER A 136 -11.59 -3.33 -5.93
C SER A 136 -12.95 -3.92 -6.28
N MET A 137 -13.04 -4.66 -7.39
CA MET A 137 -14.27 -5.27 -7.86
C MET A 137 -14.61 -6.55 -7.09
N LEU A 138 -13.61 -7.40 -6.86
CA LEU A 138 -13.76 -8.73 -6.25
C LEU A 138 -13.02 -8.85 -4.90
N GLY A 139 -12.32 -7.79 -4.48
CA GLY A 139 -11.59 -7.71 -3.21
C GLY A 139 -12.25 -6.81 -2.16
N ASP A 140 -11.57 -6.70 -1.02
CA ASP A 140 -11.97 -5.83 0.09
C ASP A 140 -11.60 -4.36 -0.13
N GLY A 141 -10.73 -4.10 -1.10
CA GLY A 141 -10.30 -2.76 -1.49
C GLY A 141 -8.86 -2.72 -1.98
N VAL A 142 -8.43 -1.51 -2.31
CA VAL A 142 -7.08 -1.21 -2.79
C VAL A 142 -6.49 -0.16 -1.87
N GLY A 143 -5.18 -0.20 -1.61
CA GLY A 143 -4.51 0.93 -1.00
C GLY A 143 -3.12 1.19 -1.54
N PHE A 144 -2.59 2.33 -1.14
CA PHE A 144 -1.29 2.81 -1.56
C PHE A 144 -0.55 3.37 -0.34
N ARG A 145 0.67 2.87 -0.12
CA ARG A 145 1.57 3.33 0.94
C ARG A 145 2.67 4.18 0.36
N TYR A 146 2.97 5.26 1.06
CA TYR A 146 4.08 6.15 0.79
C TYR A 146 4.77 6.49 2.10
N ASN A 147 5.99 5.99 2.27
CA ASN A 147 6.76 6.11 3.49
C ASN A 147 8.08 6.82 3.21
N VAL A 148 8.45 7.75 4.08
CA VAL A 148 9.67 8.55 3.94
C VAL A 148 10.39 8.56 5.28
N ALA A 149 11.65 8.14 5.27
CA ALA A 149 12.53 8.26 6.42
C ALA A 149 13.24 9.61 6.42
N LEU A 150 13.47 10.16 7.62
CA LEU A 150 14.05 11.46 7.84
C LEU A 150 15.30 11.33 8.74
N PRO A 151 16.39 12.06 8.46
CA PRO A 151 16.57 13.01 7.35
C PRO A 151 17.06 12.37 6.04
N THR A 152 17.24 11.04 6.00
CA THR A 152 17.86 10.32 4.86
C THR A 152 17.08 10.42 3.55
N GLN A 153 15.78 10.77 3.62
CA GLN A 153 14.85 10.78 2.48
C GLN A 153 14.72 9.41 1.80
N LEU A 154 15.15 8.34 2.47
CA LEU A 154 14.95 6.98 2.00
C LEU A 154 13.46 6.70 2.00
N SER A 155 12.93 6.33 0.84
CA SER A 155 11.49 6.23 0.64
C SER A 155 11.09 4.82 0.23
N SER A 156 9.91 4.38 0.63
CA SER A 156 9.27 3.19 0.06
C SER A 156 7.87 3.54 -0.44
N MET A 157 7.43 2.83 -1.46
CA MET A 157 6.06 2.91 -1.93
C MET A 157 5.53 1.53 -2.31
N GLU A 158 4.26 1.31 -2.00
CA GLU A 158 3.62 0.01 -2.18
C GLU A 158 2.15 0.20 -2.59
N LEU A 159 1.79 -0.25 -3.79
CA LEU A 159 0.39 -0.42 -4.20
C LEU A 159 -0.07 -1.81 -3.78
N TYR A 160 -1.23 -1.93 -3.14
CA TYR A 160 -1.72 -3.23 -2.68
C TYR A 160 -3.22 -3.45 -2.93
N LEU A 161 -3.57 -4.69 -3.24
CA LEU A 161 -4.96 -5.14 -3.40
C LEU A 161 -5.24 -6.24 -2.38
N ARG A 162 -6.36 -6.11 -1.66
CA ARG A 162 -6.66 -6.93 -0.49
C ARG A 162 -7.78 -7.93 -0.77
N ASN A 163 -7.51 -9.20 -0.47
CA ASN A 163 -8.47 -10.31 -0.45
C ASN A 163 -9.35 -10.41 -1.71
N ILE A 164 -8.75 -10.37 -2.89
CA ILE A 164 -9.47 -10.56 -4.15
C ILE A 164 -9.94 -12.02 -4.21
N ARG A 165 -11.25 -12.23 -4.38
CA ARG A 165 -11.86 -13.56 -4.38
C ARG A 165 -12.14 -14.00 -5.81
N ILE A 166 -11.34 -14.95 -6.31
CA ILE A 166 -11.33 -15.34 -7.72
C ILE A 166 -11.75 -16.81 -7.85
N PRO A 167 -12.92 -17.12 -8.44
CA PRO A 167 -13.33 -18.49 -8.70
C PRO A 167 -12.48 -19.16 -9.79
N CYS A 168 -11.77 -20.24 -9.44
CA CYS A 168 -10.97 -21.01 -10.39
C CYS A 168 -10.98 -22.52 -10.09
N ILE A 169 -10.49 -23.31 -11.04
CA ILE A 169 -10.22 -24.73 -10.83
C ILE A 169 -8.79 -24.86 -10.29
N ILE A 170 -8.64 -25.33 -9.06
CA ILE A 170 -7.35 -25.46 -8.38
C ILE A 170 -7.31 -26.66 -7.44
N GLY A 171 -6.35 -27.57 -7.62
CA GLY A 171 -6.21 -28.75 -6.76
C GLY A 171 -5.90 -30.02 -7.52
N ILE A 172 -5.33 -30.98 -6.79
CA ILE A 172 -4.92 -32.30 -7.28
C ILE A 172 -6.09 -33.28 -7.21
N ASN A 173 -6.96 -33.14 -6.19
CA ASN A 173 -8.00 -34.13 -5.94
C ASN A 173 -9.13 -34.02 -6.97
N SER A 174 -9.67 -35.16 -7.41
CA SER A 174 -10.67 -35.22 -8.48
C SER A 174 -11.95 -34.41 -8.21
N ASN A 175 -12.34 -34.28 -6.93
CA ASN A 175 -13.45 -33.44 -6.49
C ASN A 175 -13.16 -31.94 -6.67
N GLU A 176 -11.92 -31.49 -6.47
CA GLU A 176 -11.48 -30.10 -6.67
C GLU A 176 -11.48 -29.69 -8.15
N ARG A 177 -11.55 -30.67 -9.06
CA ARG A 177 -11.58 -30.47 -10.51
C ARG A 177 -12.98 -30.28 -11.09
N GLN A 178 -14.03 -30.59 -10.32
CA GLN A 178 -15.41 -30.61 -10.82
C GLN A 178 -16.07 -29.23 -10.85
N GLN A 179 -15.66 -28.33 -9.95
CA GLN A 179 -16.29 -27.02 -9.79
C GLN A 179 -15.26 -25.96 -9.41
N LYS A 180 -15.52 -24.72 -9.85
CA LYS A 180 -14.71 -23.57 -9.43
C LYS A 180 -14.90 -23.34 -7.93
N GLN A 181 -13.79 -23.10 -7.26
CA GLN A 181 -13.75 -22.74 -5.84
C GLN A 181 -13.12 -21.35 -5.68
N PRO A 182 -13.46 -20.61 -4.61
CA PRO A 182 -12.86 -19.31 -4.38
C PRO A 182 -11.38 -19.47 -4.02
N LEU A 183 -10.51 -18.79 -4.76
CA LEU A 183 -9.13 -18.53 -4.37
C LEU A 183 -9.06 -17.09 -3.83
N VAL A 184 -8.41 -16.89 -2.69
CA VAL A 184 -8.19 -15.55 -2.13
C VAL A 184 -6.79 -15.09 -2.50
N VAL A 185 -6.68 -13.91 -3.10
CA VAL A 185 -5.41 -13.35 -3.58
C VAL A 185 -5.16 -12.01 -2.93
N ASN A 186 -3.97 -11.86 -2.35
CA ASN A 186 -3.44 -10.57 -1.91
C ASN A 186 -2.21 -10.24 -2.77
N LEU A 187 -2.12 -8.98 -3.22
CA LEU A 187 -1.08 -8.51 -4.13
C LEU A 187 -0.48 -7.22 -3.58
N TRP A 188 0.85 -7.11 -3.62
CA TRP A 188 1.58 -5.89 -3.34
C TRP A 188 2.63 -5.67 -4.42
N LEU A 189 2.67 -4.45 -4.95
CA LEU A 189 3.64 -3.99 -5.92
C LEU A 189 4.48 -2.89 -5.27
N GLU A 190 5.76 -3.16 -5.11
CA GLU A 190 6.72 -2.22 -4.50
C GLU A 190 7.51 -1.50 -5.59
N ASN A 191 7.83 -0.22 -5.35
CA ASN A 191 8.65 0.62 -6.22
C ASN A 191 8.16 0.77 -7.67
N THR A 192 6.86 0.55 -7.93
CA THR A 192 6.22 0.99 -9.18
C THR A 192 6.23 2.50 -9.27
N ASN A 193 6.32 3.06 -10.48
CA ASN A 193 6.25 4.52 -10.67
C ASN A 193 5.03 5.13 -9.93
N ILE A 194 5.25 6.17 -9.11
CA ILE A 194 4.20 6.83 -8.32
C ILE A 194 3.03 7.36 -9.17
N GLY A 195 3.27 7.69 -10.44
CA GLY A 195 2.23 8.07 -11.40
C GLY A 195 1.29 6.92 -11.80
N ARG A 196 1.64 5.68 -11.45
CA ARG A 196 0.86 4.45 -11.69
C ARG A 196 0.16 3.93 -10.43
N ALA A 197 0.10 4.74 -9.38
CA ALA A 197 -0.62 4.39 -8.15
C ALA A 197 -2.11 4.05 -8.38
N ASP A 198 -2.68 4.47 -9.52
CA ASP A 198 -4.09 4.25 -9.88
C ASP A 198 -4.31 3.12 -10.90
N ASP A 199 -3.26 2.37 -11.26
CA ASP A 199 -3.34 1.27 -12.25
C ASP A 199 -3.97 -0.03 -11.69
N TYR A 200 -4.42 -0.04 -10.44
CA TYR A 200 -4.93 -1.23 -9.74
C TYR A 200 -6.11 -1.92 -10.42
N THR A 201 -6.95 -1.21 -11.17
CA THR A 201 -8.06 -1.83 -11.90
C THR A 201 -7.56 -2.70 -13.05
N LYS A 202 -6.51 -2.25 -13.75
CA LYS A 202 -5.84 -3.02 -14.82
C LYS A 202 -5.18 -4.27 -14.24
N ILE A 203 -4.50 -4.11 -13.09
CA ILE A 203 -3.86 -5.21 -12.37
C ILE A 203 -4.89 -6.25 -11.94
N GLU A 204 -5.98 -5.82 -11.27
CA GLU A 204 -7.04 -6.72 -10.82
C GLU A 204 -7.65 -7.48 -12.00
N THR A 205 -7.96 -6.78 -13.10
CA THR A 205 -8.51 -7.40 -14.31
C THR A 205 -7.59 -8.47 -14.86
N LEU A 206 -6.30 -8.15 -15.00
CA LEU A 206 -5.29 -9.07 -15.51
C LEU A 206 -5.20 -10.35 -14.68
N ILE A 207 -5.09 -10.24 -13.35
CA ILE A 207 -4.95 -11.43 -12.49
C ILE A 207 -6.24 -12.22 -12.39
N VAL A 208 -7.40 -11.55 -12.38
CA VAL A 208 -8.72 -12.21 -12.36
C VAL A 208 -8.91 -13.04 -13.61
N GLU A 209 -8.60 -12.49 -14.78
CA GLU A 209 -8.70 -13.21 -16.05
C GLU A 209 -7.72 -14.39 -16.11
N ALA A 210 -6.45 -14.16 -15.76
CA ALA A 210 -5.42 -15.21 -15.78
C ALA A 210 -5.79 -16.39 -14.86
N ILE A 211 -6.23 -16.10 -13.63
CA ILE A 211 -6.56 -17.12 -12.64
C ILE A 211 -7.88 -17.82 -12.99
N SER A 212 -8.92 -17.07 -13.36
CA SER A 212 -10.25 -17.63 -13.66
C SER A 212 -10.26 -18.57 -14.86
N ASN A 213 -9.35 -18.36 -15.81
CA ASN A 213 -9.21 -19.17 -17.02
C ASN A 213 -8.18 -20.31 -16.87
N SER A 214 -7.51 -20.39 -15.72
CA SER A 214 -6.55 -21.44 -15.42
C SER A 214 -7.19 -22.68 -14.80
N SER A 215 -6.44 -23.78 -14.78
CA SER A 215 -6.87 -25.06 -14.23
C SER A 215 -5.69 -25.82 -13.62
N PHE A 216 -4.90 -25.14 -12.78
CA PHE A 216 -3.68 -25.74 -12.19
C PHE A 216 -4.00 -26.73 -11.08
N GLU A 217 -3.10 -27.67 -10.83
CA GLU A 217 -3.23 -28.60 -9.69
C GLU A 217 -2.67 -27.99 -8.39
N THR A 218 -1.62 -27.17 -8.51
CA THR A 218 -0.85 -26.64 -7.38
C THR A 218 -0.87 -25.11 -7.36
N LEU A 219 -0.76 -24.53 -6.17
CA LEU A 219 -0.67 -23.07 -6.02
C LEU A 219 0.66 -22.55 -6.57
N GLU A 220 1.71 -23.36 -6.52
CA GLU A 220 3.06 -23.06 -6.98
C GLU A 220 3.09 -22.82 -8.49
N SER A 221 2.44 -23.70 -9.27
CA SER A 221 2.32 -23.53 -10.72
C SER A 221 1.46 -22.32 -11.07
N LEU A 222 0.33 -22.13 -10.37
CA LEU A 222 -0.53 -20.96 -10.55
C LEU A 222 0.23 -19.66 -10.26
N SER A 223 0.94 -19.59 -9.13
CA SER A 223 1.67 -18.39 -8.71
C SER A 223 2.78 -18.02 -9.68
N THR A 224 3.47 -19.01 -10.26
CA THR A 224 4.50 -18.78 -11.28
C THR A 224 3.89 -18.27 -12.58
N MET A 225 2.73 -18.80 -13.00
CA MET A 225 2.01 -18.31 -14.18
C MET A 225 1.53 -16.87 -13.98
N VAL A 226 0.88 -16.56 -12.85
CA VAL A 226 0.38 -15.19 -12.54
C VAL A 226 1.53 -14.19 -12.46
N MET A 227 2.66 -14.60 -11.88
CA MET A 227 3.87 -13.78 -11.88
C MET A 227 4.29 -13.46 -13.32
N GLN A 228 4.38 -14.46 -14.20
CA GLN A 228 4.75 -14.26 -15.60
C GLN A 228 3.79 -13.34 -16.35
N GLU A 229 2.49 -13.52 -16.17
CA GLU A 229 1.44 -12.66 -16.75
C GLU A 229 1.61 -11.18 -16.35
N LEU A 230 1.86 -10.92 -15.06
CA LEU A 230 2.14 -9.56 -14.58
C LEU A 230 3.40 -8.98 -15.25
N ARG A 231 4.48 -9.77 -15.31
CA ARG A 231 5.74 -9.33 -15.91
C ARG A 231 5.61 -8.97 -17.39
N GLU A 232 4.84 -9.74 -18.14
CA GLU A 232 4.69 -9.56 -19.58
C GLU A 232 3.68 -8.47 -19.94
N LYS A 233 2.60 -8.34 -19.17
CA LYS A 233 1.45 -7.50 -19.55
C LYS A 233 1.30 -6.22 -18.75
N PHE A 234 1.93 -6.12 -17.59
CA PHE A 234 1.82 -4.94 -16.71
C PHE A 234 3.13 -4.17 -16.57
N PHE A 235 4.24 -4.86 -16.36
CA PHE A 235 5.54 -4.21 -16.13
C PHE A 235 6.26 -3.87 -17.44
N THR A 236 7.01 -2.76 -17.43
CA THR A 236 7.81 -2.30 -18.57
C THR A 236 9.29 -2.14 -18.17
N GLU A 237 10.15 -1.78 -19.12
CA GLU A 237 11.58 -1.49 -18.86
C GLU A 237 11.79 -0.37 -17.84
N SER A 238 10.80 0.50 -17.61
CA SER A 238 10.90 1.54 -16.58
C SER A 238 10.69 1.03 -15.15
N ASP A 239 10.33 -0.24 -14.98
CA ASP A 239 9.99 -0.86 -13.69
C ASP A 239 11.06 -1.88 -13.21
N ASP A 240 12.30 -1.79 -13.69
CA ASP A 240 13.37 -2.75 -13.36
C ASP A 240 13.66 -2.91 -11.85
N GLU A 241 13.37 -1.86 -11.06
CA GLU A 241 13.53 -1.85 -9.61
C GLU A 241 12.22 -2.17 -8.85
N SER A 242 11.15 -2.54 -9.56
CA SER A 242 9.88 -2.95 -8.95
C SER A 242 9.88 -4.40 -8.49
N TYR A 243 9.14 -4.68 -7.42
CA TYR A 243 9.00 -6.02 -6.84
C TYR A 243 7.53 -6.38 -6.71
N ILE A 244 7.25 -7.67 -6.80
CA ILE A 244 5.91 -8.24 -6.77
C ILE A 244 5.85 -9.22 -5.60
N ARG A 245 4.98 -8.94 -4.63
CA ARG A 245 4.57 -9.89 -3.58
C ARG A 245 3.16 -10.38 -3.90
N ILE A 246 2.96 -11.69 -4.02
CA ILE A 246 1.63 -12.28 -4.20
C ILE A 246 1.43 -13.41 -3.22
N ARG A 247 0.29 -13.39 -2.53
CA ARG A 247 -0.14 -14.44 -1.62
C ARG A 247 -1.43 -15.05 -2.14
N PHE A 248 -1.45 -16.38 -2.19
CA PHE A 248 -2.61 -17.18 -2.62
C PHE A 248 -3.06 -18.04 -1.47
N GLU A 249 -4.34 -17.98 -1.14
CA GLU A 249 -4.95 -18.80 -0.11
C GLU A 249 -6.08 -19.62 -0.71
N LYS A 250 -6.20 -20.88 -0.30
CA LYS A 250 -7.20 -21.82 -0.81
C LYS A 250 -8.14 -22.26 0.33
N PRO A 251 -9.18 -21.48 0.66
CA PRO A 251 -9.96 -21.68 1.90
C PRO A 251 -10.62 -23.04 2.04
N MET A 252 -10.98 -23.66 0.91
CA MET A 252 -11.73 -24.92 0.92
C MET A 252 -10.84 -26.18 0.97
N ALA A 253 -9.51 -26.04 1.06
CA ALA A 253 -8.59 -27.15 0.90
C ALA A 253 -8.33 -27.98 2.16
N VAL A 254 -8.25 -27.33 3.34
CA VAL A 254 -7.87 -28.01 4.59
C VAL A 254 -8.98 -27.82 5.62
N PRO A 255 -9.69 -28.88 6.01
CA PRO A 255 -10.70 -28.80 7.07
C PRO A 255 -10.10 -28.25 8.37
N PHE A 256 -10.89 -27.44 9.09
CA PHE A 256 -10.52 -26.80 10.37
C PHE A 256 -9.40 -25.75 10.32
N ALA A 257 -8.90 -25.41 9.13
CA ALA A 257 -8.05 -24.24 8.91
C ALA A 257 -8.81 -23.22 8.06
N ASP A 258 -8.54 -21.93 8.24
CA ASP A 258 -9.15 -20.88 7.41
C ASP A 258 -8.73 -21.03 5.94
N ALA A 259 -7.43 -21.26 5.69
CA ALA A 259 -6.87 -21.63 4.40
C ALA A 259 -5.39 -22.07 4.52
N PRO A 260 -4.93 -23.10 3.77
CA PRO A 260 -3.53 -23.15 3.38
C PRO A 260 -3.20 -22.00 2.42
N ALA A 261 -1.96 -21.50 2.50
CA ALA A 261 -1.50 -20.39 1.69
C ALA A 261 -0.05 -20.58 1.24
N ILE A 262 0.28 -19.98 0.09
CA ILE A 262 1.66 -19.75 -0.33
C ILE A 262 1.85 -18.26 -0.62
N GLU A 263 3.10 -17.81 -0.51
CA GLU A 263 3.49 -16.44 -0.83
C GLU A 263 4.78 -16.45 -1.63
N ILE A 264 4.82 -15.63 -2.68
CA ILE A 264 6.03 -15.41 -3.47
C ILE A 264 6.38 -13.92 -3.46
N PHE A 265 7.67 -13.63 -3.36
CA PHE A 265 8.23 -12.28 -3.46
C PHE A 265 9.40 -12.29 -4.44
N ARG A 266 9.28 -11.56 -5.55
CA ARG A 266 10.25 -11.59 -6.65
C ARG A 266 10.36 -10.21 -7.31
N ARG A 267 11.50 -9.94 -7.96
CA ARG A 267 11.63 -8.79 -8.85
C ARG A 267 10.61 -8.86 -9.99
N ALA A 268 10.09 -7.70 -10.38
CA ALA A 268 9.22 -7.56 -11.54
C ALA A 268 9.95 -7.88 -12.85
N ARG A 269 11.25 -7.61 -12.92
CA ARG A 269 12.12 -8.00 -14.05
C ARG A 269 13.24 -8.91 -13.53
N ALA A 270 13.46 -10.02 -14.23
CA ALA A 270 14.55 -10.97 -13.97
C ALA A 270 15.62 -10.83 -15.06
#